data_AF-A0A7S4LQ62-F1
#
_entry.id   AF-A0A7S4LQ62-F1
#
_cell.length_a   1.000
_cell.length_b   1.000
_cell.length_c   1.000
_cell.angle_alpha   90.00
_cell.angle_beta   90.00
_cell.angle_gamma   90.00
#
_symmetry.space_group_name_H-M   'P 1'
#
loop_
_entity.id
_entity.type
_entity.pdbx_description
1 polymer ?
#
loop_
_entity_poly.entity_id
_entity_poly.type
_entity_poly.pdbx_seq_one_letter_code
_entity_poly.pdbx_strand_id
1 'polypeptide(L)'
;MSGRPPANRMMLAAFKARSVGAKKGHSLLKKKRDALKARFQQMLREIVDTKKEVGRGMRDAVYSIAKMSWAAGDVSSQVLERARKPECTLNLGAMNVAGVYLPVFKMEKDGSRDISANIGVAGGGTVVQQCKEVHQRVLLLLVKMASLQTSFVTLDEEIKMTSRRVNALEYVLIPRINDIIAYIKTELDESEREEFFRVKKVVDNKKKKAQLERKEQGLRDDAKAASAAANAGVIEQRDADVIF
;
A
#
# COMPACT_ATOMS: atom_id res chain seq x y z
N MET A 1 -6.26 -16.49 18.56
CA MET A 1 -5.94 -15.48 19.59
C MET A 1 -4.50 -15.02 19.39
N SER A 2 -4.28 -13.89 18.72
CA SER A 2 -2.94 -13.33 18.53
C SER A 2 -2.59 -12.49 19.76
N GLY A 3 -1.43 -12.75 20.35
CA GLY A 3 -0.95 -12.14 21.59
C GLY A 3 -1.03 -10.62 21.53
N ARG A 4 -1.82 -10.05 22.44
CA ARG A 4 -1.88 -8.60 22.62
C ARG A 4 -0.50 -8.12 23.06
N PRO A 5 0.04 -7.06 22.43
CA PRO A 5 1.33 -6.53 22.82
C PRO A 5 1.29 -5.97 24.25
N PRO A 6 2.42 -5.99 24.99
CA PRO A 6 2.48 -5.44 26.33
C PRO A 6 2.12 -3.95 26.33
N ALA A 7 1.33 -3.53 27.32
CA ALA A 7 0.90 -2.16 27.49
C ALA A 7 2.05 -1.30 28.04
N ASN A 8 2.76 -0.61 27.15
CA ASN A 8 3.83 0.32 27.50
C ASN A 8 3.71 1.60 26.65
N ARG A 9 4.06 2.76 27.21
CA ARG A 9 4.07 4.06 26.52
C ARG A 9 4.88 4.03 25.23
N MET A 10 5.99 3.28 25.20
CA MET A 10 6.80 3.11 23.98
C MET A 10 6.05 2.37 22.87
N MET A 11 5.30 1.32 23.23
CA MET A 11 4.47 0.56 22.27
C MET A 11 3.30 1.40 21.76
N LEU A 12 2.69 2.22 22.61
CA LEU A 12 1.65 3.18 22.20
C LEU A 12 2.18 4.17 21.15
N ALA A 13 3.39 4.71 21.34
CA ALA A 13 4.02 5.58 20.34
C ALA A 13 4.27 4.84 19.01
N ALA A 14 4.76 3.59 19.07
CA ALA A 14 4.99 2.76 17.89
C ALA A 14 3.69 2.47 17.12
N PHE A 15 2.59 2.11 17.80
CA PHE A 15 1.30 1.86 17.15
C PHE A 15 0.64 3.13 16.62
N LYS A 16 0.79 4.28 17.29
CA LYS A 16 0.37 5.58 16.75
C LYS A 16 1.12 5.91 15.45
N ALA A 17 2.43 5.71 15.41
CA ALA A 17 3.23 5.90 14.20
C ALA A 17 2.79 4.96 13.07
N ARG A 18 2.52 3.67 13.39
CA ARG A 18 1.97 2.70 12.43
C ARG A 18 0.59 3.11 11.91
N SER A 19 -0.30 3.65 12.75
CA SER A 19 -1.62 4.14 12.33
C SER A 19 -1.50 5.30 11.34
N VAL A 20 -0.62 6.27 11.61
CA VAL A 20 -0.37 7.38 10.67
C VAL A 20 0.25 6.87 9.37
N GLY A 21 1.20 5.93 9.45
CA GLY A 21 1.80 5.28 8.28
C GLY A 21 0.77 4.53 7.43
N ALA A 22 -0.11 3.76 8.07
CA ALA A 22 -1.19 3.03 7.39
C ALA A 22 -2.20 3.96 6.71
N LYS A 23 -2.58 5.07 7.36
CA LYS A 23 -3.46 6.10 6.76
C LYS A 23 -2.81 6.77 5.55
N LYS A 24 -1.54 7.15 5.64
CA LYS A 24 -0.78 7.71 4.50
C LYS A 24 -0.65 6.69 3.36
N GLY A 25 -0.31 5.44 3.69
CA GLY A 25 -0.21 4.34 2.73
C GLY A 25 -1.53 4.05 2.00
N HIS A 26 -2.65 4.05 2.73
CA HIS A 26 -3.98 3.90 2.12
C HIS A 26 -4.28 5.03 1.12
N SER A 27 -4.02 6.29 1.48
CA SER A 27 -4.22 7.43 0.57
C SER A 27 -3.35 7.34 -0.70
N LEU A 28 -2.08 6.96 -0.56
CA LEU A 28 -1.16 6.77 -1.69
C LEU A 28 -1.60 5.63 -2.62
N LEU A 29 -1.95 4.47 -2.05
CA LEU A 29 -2.41 3.32 -2.83
C LEU A 29 -3.75 3.59 -3.51
N LYS A 30 -4.64 4.36 -2.89
CA LYS A 30 -5.90 4.80 -3.49
C LYS A 30 -5.63 5.68 -4.72
N LYS A 31 -4.74 6.68 -4.60
CA LYS A 31 -4.32 7.51 -5.75
C LYS A 31 -3.67 6.69 -6.88
N LYS A 32 -2.77 5.75 -6.54
CA LYS A 32 -2.16 4.85 -7.52
C LYS A 32 -3.23 4.03 -8.25
N ARG A 33 -4.16 3.42 -7.51
CA ARG A 33 -5.27 2.62 -8.08
C ARG A 33 -6.12 3.45 -9.03
N ASP A 34 -6.46 4.67 -8.66
CA ASP A 34 -7.34 5.51 -9.47
C ASP A 34 -6.63 5.97 -10.77
N ALA A 35 -5.32 6.25 -10.71
CA ALA A 35 -4.50 6.52 -11.89
C ALA A 35 -4.39 5.30 -12.83
N LEU A 36 -4.17 4.11 -12.28
CA LEU A 36 -4.13 2.86 -13.05
C LEU A 36 -5.49 2.57 -13.71
N LYS A 37 -6.60 2.81 -13.01
CA LYS A 37 -7.96 2.67 -13.58
C LYS A 37 -8.22 3.63 -14.74
N ALA A 38 -7.76 4.87 -14.65
CA ALA A 38 -7.90 5.83 -15.74
C ALA A 38 -7.16 5.37 -17.00
N ARG A 39 -5.91 4.88 -16.84
CA ARG A 39 -5.13 4.30 -17.94
C ARG A 39 -5.76 3.01 -18.49
N PHE A 40 -6.28 2.16 -17.63
CA PHE A 40 -6.99 0.94 -18.01
C PHE A 40 -8.19 1.24 -18.91
N GLN A 41 -9.00 2.26 -18.59
CA GLN A 41 -10.12 2.66 -19.46
C GLN A 41 -9.66 3.27 -20.78
N GLN A 42 -8.55 4.02 -20.79
CA GLN A 42 -7.97 4.52 -22.03
C GLN A 42 -7.54 3.36 -22.94
N MET A 43 -6.78 2.40 -22.39
CA MET A 43 -6.35 1.21 -23.12
C MET A 43 -7.52 0.38 -23.63
N LEU A 44 -8.60 0.25 -22.86
CA LEU A 44 -9.79 -0.48 -23.29
C LEU A 44 -10.40 0.13 -24.57
N ARG A 45 -10.50 1.46 -24.63
CA ARG A 45 -10.97 2.17 -25.84
C ARG A 45 -10.04 1.91 -27.02
N GLU A 46 -8.73 2.08 -26.80
CA GLU A 46 -7.71 1.83 -27.83
C GLU A 46 -7.74 0.38 -28.36
N ILE A 47 -7.98 -0.61 -27.50
CA ILE A 47 -8.12 -2.02 -27.88
C ILE A 47 -9.34 -2.23 -28.77
N VAL A 48 -10.50 -1.65 -28.41
CA VAL A 48 -11.73 -1.78 -29.20
C VAL A 48 -11.55 -1.16 -30.59
N ASP A 49 -10.94 0.02 -30.67
CA ASP A 49 -10.70 0.71 -31.93
C ASP A 49 -9.69 -0.06 -32.80
N THR A 50 -8.56 -0.48 -32.22
CA THR A 50 -7.56 -1.29 -32.92
C THR A 50 -8.15 -2.63 -33.38
N LYS A 51 -9.03 -3.27 -32.59
CA LYS A 51 -9.69 -4.52 -32.98
C LYS A 51 -10.62 -4.33 -34.18
N LYS A 52 -11.34 -3.20 -34.25
CA LYS A 52 -12.15 -2.85 -35.43
C LYS A 52 -11.28 -2.58 -36.66
N GLU A 53 -10.15 -1.92 -36.48
CA GLU A 53 -9.17 -1.69 -37.56
C GLU A 53 -8.57 -2.98 -38.07
N VAL A 54 -8.15 -3.90 -37.19
CA VAL A 54 -7.68 -5.24 -37.55
C VAL A 54 -8.75 -6.01 -38.32
N GLY A 55 -10.01 -5.97 -37.87
CA GLY A 55 -11.11 -6.62 -38.58
C GLY A 55 -11.38 -6.06 -39.98
N ARG A 56 -11.17 -4.75 -40.19
CA ARG A 56 -11.21 -4.14 -41.53
C ARG A 56 -10.02 -4.56 -42.37
N GLY A 57 -8.81 -4.40 -41.84
CA GLY A 57 -7.58 -4.76 -42.55
C GLY A 57 -7.52 -6.24 -42.94
N MET A 58 -8.01 -7.14 -42.09
CA MET A 58 -8.06 -8.56 -42.40
C MET A 58 -9.03 -8.88 -43.55
N ARG A 59 -10.18 -8.18 -43.65
CA ARG A 59 -11.09 -8.32 -44.80
C ARG A 59 -10.41 -7.88 -46.09
N ASP A 60 -9.70 -6.75 -46.06
CA ASP A 60 -8.94 -6.25 -47.21
C ASP A 60 -7.82 -7.23 -47.60
N ALA A 61 -7.16 -7.83 -46.61
CA ALA A 61 -6.11 -8.82 -46.81
C ALA A 61 -6.63 -10.10 -47.49
N VAL A 62 -7.76 -10.65 -47.01
CA VAL A 62 -8.41 -11.81 -47.64
C VAL A 62 -8.84 -11.49 -49.06
N TYR A 63 -9.35 -10.28 -49.31
CA TYR A 63 -9.70 -9.84 -50.66
C TYR A 63 -8.46 -9.73 -51.58
N SER A 64 -7.33 -9.25 -51.06
CA SER A 64 -6.06 -9.24 -51.79
C SER A 64 -5.54 -10.64 -52.14
N ILE A 65 -5.76 -11.64 -51.28
CA ILE A 65 -5.44 -13.04 -51.61
C ILE A 65 -6.32 -13.54 -52.76
N ALA A 66 -7.62 -13.23 -52.74
CA ALA A 66 -8.52 -13.63 -53.82
C ALA A 66 -8.09 -13.02 -55.17
N LYS A 67 -7.68 -11.74 -55.19
CA LYS A 67 -7.12 -11.09 -56.40
C LYS A 67 -5.84 -11.76 -56.87
N MET A 68 -4.94 -12.08 -55.95
CA MET A 68 -3.69 -12.76 -56.25
C MET A 68 -3.96 -14.15 -56.84
N SER A 69 -4.86 -14.93 -56.25
CA SER A 69 -5.23 -16.27 -56.73
C SER A 69 -5.84 -16.23 -58.13
N TRP A 70 -6.64 -15.21 -58.44
CA TRP A 70 -7.18 -15.01 -59.79
C TRP A 70 -6.10 -14.63 -60.82
N ALA A 71 -5.15 -13.76 -60.44
CA ALA A 71 -4.14 -13.24 -61.37
C ALA A 71 -2.94 -14.16 -61.59
N ALA A 72 -2.47 -14.85 -60.54
CA ALA A 72 -1.23 -15.64 -60.54
C ALA A 72 -1.45 -17.15 -60.38
N GLY A 73 -2.70 -17.61 -60.22
CA GLY A 73 -3.02 -19.02 -60.00
C GLY A 73 -2.68 -19.49 -58.58
N ASP A 74 -2.23 -20.75 -58.44
CA ASP A 74 -1.84 -21.31 -57.15
C ASP A 74 -0.41 -20.92 -56.77
N VAL A 75 -0.29 -19.91 -55.89
CA VAL A 75 0.97 -19.41 -55.35
C VAL A 75 1.30 -20.02 -53.98
N SER A 76 0.37 -20.81 -53.39
CA SER A 76 0.45 -21.25 -52.00
C SER A 76 1.59 -22.23 -51.74
N SER A 77 1.78 -23.19 -52.64
CA SER A 77 2.85 -24.19 -52.60
C SER A 77 4.25 -23.56 -52.65
N GLN A 78 4.44 -22.58 -53.54
CA GLN A 78 5.71 -21.87 -53.69
C GLN A 78 6.08 -21.03 -52.47
N VAL A 79 5.09 -20.39 -51.83
CA VAL A 79 5.31 -19.64 -50.60
C VAL A 79 5.71 -20.56 -49.45
N LEU A 80 5.05 -21.72 -49.33
CA LEU A 80 5.32 -22.69 -48.26
C LEU A 80 6.73 -23.28 -48.36
N GLU A 81 7.17 -23.66 -49.57
CA GLU A 81 8.52 -24.20 -49.79
C GLU A 81 9.62 -23.20 -49.44
N ARG A 82 9.34 -21.92 -49.68
CA ARG A 82 10.27 -20.80 -49.47
C ARG A 82 10.28 -20.28 -48.03
N ALA A 83 9.32 -20.62 -47.19
CA ALA A 83 9.20 -20.15 -45.81
C ALA A 83 10.19 -20.83 -44.85
N ARG A 84 11.49 -20.56 -44.96
CA ARG A 84 12.54 -21.16 -44.10
C ARG A 84 12.98 -20.31 -42.91
N LYS A 85 12.99 -18.98 -43.05
CA LYS A 85 13.37 -18.04 -41.98
C LYS A 85 12.35 -16.90 -41.90
N PRO A 86 12.01 -16.41 -40.70
CA PRO A 86 11.10 -15.29 -40.56
C PRO A 86 11.75 -13.98 -41.02
N GLU A 87 11.01 -13.20 -41.80
CA GLU A 87 11.34 -11.81 -42.20
C GLU A 87 11.07 -10.83 -41.05
N CYS A 88 10.06 -11.13 -40.23
CA CYS A 88 9.62 -10.26 -39.14
C CYS A 88 9.81 -10.96 -37.80
N THR A 89 10.57 -10.32 -36.90
CA THR A 89 10.79 -10.78 -35.53
C THR A 89 10.14 -9.81 -34.53
N LEU A 90 9.80 -10.32 -33.35
CA LEU A 90 9.22 -9.52 -32.27
C LEU A 90 10.23 -9.39 -31.13
N ASN A 91 10.49 -8.16 -30.73
CA ASN A 91 11.28 -7.85 -29.56
C ASN A 91 10.37 -7.40 -28.42
N LEU A 92 10.66 -7.89 -27.22
CA LEU A 92 9.94 -7.52 -26.01
C LEU A 92 10.56 -6.26 -25.40
N GLY A 93 9.79 -5.19 -25.32
CA GLY A 93 10.11 -3.98 -24.57
C GLY A 93 9.30 -3.90 -23.28
N ALA A 94 9.75 -3.07 -22.35
CA ALA A 94 9.01 -2.72 -21.15
C ALA A 94 8.68 -1.22 -21.13
N MET A 95 7.44 -0.88 -20.82
CA MET A 95 6.98 0.50 -20.65
C MET A 95 6.47 0.71 -19.23
N ASN A 96 6.94 1.76 -18.55
CA ASN A 96 6.52 2.07 -17.19
C ASN A 96 5.25 2.93 -17.19
N VAL A 97 4.20 2.47 -16.51
CA VAL A 97 2.97 3.24 -16.27
C VAL A 97 2.68 3.23 -14.76
N ALA A 98 2.80 4.40 -14.13
CA ALA A 98 2.51 4.59 -12.69
C ALA A 98 3.23 3.58 -11.75
N GLY A 99 4.44 3.17 -12.11
CA GLY A 99 5.24 2.21 -11.35
C GLY A 99 4.87 0.75 -11.59
N VAL A 100 4.24 0.44 -12.72
CA VAL A 100 3.99 -0.92 -13.23
C VAL A 100 4.69 -1.04 -14.59
N TYR A 101 5.48 -2.10 -14.78
CA TYR A 101 6.14 -2.39 -16.04
C TYR A 101 5.23 -3.22 -16.94
N LEU A 102 4.81 -2.63 -18.05
CA LEU A 102 3.95 -3.26 -19.05
C LEU A 102 4.79 -3.83 -20.20
N PRO A 103 4.56 -5.08 -20.63
CA PRO A 103 5.23 -5.66 -21.78
C PRO A 103 4.68 -5.06 -23.08
N VAL A 104 5.58 -4.53 -23.91
CA VAL A 104 5.26 -3.94 -25.22
C VAL A 104 6.00 -4.69 -26.31
N PHE A 105 5.30 -5.16 -27.33
CA PHE A 105 5.95 -5.82 -28.47
C PHE A 105 6.37 -4.79 -29.51
N LYS A 106 7.62 -4.87 -29.96
CA LYS A 106 8.15 -4.10 -31.08
C LYS A 106 8.45 -5.05 -32.23
N MET A 107 7.97 -4.71 -33.42
CA MET A 107 8.23 -5.49 -34.63
C MET A 107 9.51 -4.99 -35.28
N GLU A 108 10.46 -5.88 -35.48
CA GLU A 108 11.67 -5.66 -36.28
C GLU A 108 11.53 -6.41 -37.61
N LYS A 109 11.86 -5.72 -38.69
CA LYS A 109 11.88 -6.29 -40.04
C LYS A 109 13.33 -6.44 -40.48
N ASP A 110 13.72 -7.67 -40.83
CA ASP A 110 15.01 -7.94 -41.44
C ASP A 110 14.83 -7.99 -42.96
N GLY A 111 15.10 -6.86 -43.63
CA GLY A 111 14.94 -6.71 -45.08
C GLY A 111 15.89 -7.57 -45.92
N SER A 112 16.93 -8.14 -45.32
CA SER A 112 17.86 -9.06 -46.00
C SER A 112 17.23 -10.42 -46.31
N ARG A 113 16.12 -10.76 -45.64
CA ARG A 113 15.43 -12.05 -45.75
C ARG A 113 14.16 -12.00 -46.59
N ASP A 114 14.04 -11.03 -47.49
CA ASP A 114 12.88 -10.96 -48.38
C ASP A 114 12.94 -12.05 -49.47
N ILE A 115 12.35 -13.20 -49.17
CA ILE A 115 12.30 -14.37 -50.06
C ILE A 115 11.18 -14.22 -51.11
N SER A 116 10.24 -13.29 -50.88
CA SER A 116 9.02 -13.12 -51.69
C SER A 116 9.19 -12.25 -52.92
N ALA A 117 10.27 -11.45 -53.01
CA ALA A 117 10.55 -10.59 -54.16
C ALA A 117 10.63 -11.35 -55.49
N ASN A 118 10.98 -12.64 -55.43
CA ASN A 118 11.14 -13.51 -56.61
C ASN A 118 9.92 -14.43 -56.85
N ILE A 119 8.77 -14.19 -56.22
CA ILE A 119 7.53 -14.96 -56.42
C ILE A 119 6.65 -14.22 -57.43
N GLY A 120 6.13 -14.94 -58.44
CA GLY A 120 5.24 -14.34 -59.45
C GLY A 120 5.93 -13.57 -60.57
N VAL A 121 7.23 -13.78 -60.79
CA VAL A 121 8.00 -13.14 -61.89
C VAL A 121 7.45 -13.47 -63.28
N ALA A 122 6.89 -14.67 -63.46
CA ALA A 122 6.31 -15.12 -64.73
C ALA A 122 4.92 -14.51 -65.04
N GLY A 123 4.24 -13.91 -64.05
CA GLY A 123 2.92 -13.31 -64.20
C GLY A 123 2.29 -12.96 -62.85
N GLY A 124 1.74 -11.74 -62.74
CA GLY A 124 1.02 -11.30 -61.55
C GLY A 124 1.88 -10.84 -60.35
N GLY A 125 3.20 -10.70 -60.50
CA GLY A 125 4.11 -10.27 -59.42
C GLY A 125 3.74 -8.95 -58.74
N THR A 126 3.18 -7.99 -59.47
CA THR A 126 2.67 -6.73 -58.88
C THR A 126 1.50 -6.97 -57.92
N VAL A 127 0.60 -7.91 -58.24
CA VAL A 127 -0.54 -8.27 -57.39
C VAL A 127 -0.09 -9.06 -56.16
N VAL A 128 0.92 -9.92 -56.31
CA VAL A 128 1.56 -10.65 -55.20
C VAL A 128 2.21 -9.66 -54.23
N GLN A 129 2.95 -8.66 -54.74
CA GLN A 129 3.59 -7.65 -53.91
C GLN A 129 2.57 -6.77 -53.18
N GLN A 130 1.49 -6.35 -53.85
CA GLN A 130 0.39 -5.62 -53.20
C GLN A 130 -0.26 -6.46 -52.09
N CYS A 131 -0.46 -7.76 -52.32
CA CYS A 131 -0.98 -8.67 -51.31
C CYS A 131 -0.05 -8.77 -50.11
N LYS A 132 1.27 -8.86 -50.34
CA LYS A 132 2.29 -8.82 -49.28
C LYS A 132 2.20 -7.54 -48.46
N GLU A 133 2.15 -6.37 -49.08
CA GLU A 133 2.09 -5.08 -48.39
C GLU A 133 0.84 -4.92 -47.53
N VAL A 134 -0.32 -5.39 -48.02
CA VAL A 134 -1.57 -5.40 -47.24
C VAL A 134 -1.41 -6.31 -46.01
N HIS A 135 -0.87 -7.52 -46.18
CA HIS A 135 -0.64 -8.43 -45.05
C HIS A 135 0.39 -7.91 -44.05
N GLN A 136 1.45 -7.26 -44.52
CA GLN A 136 2.43 -6.63 -43.62
C GLN A 136 1.81 -5.50 -42.80
N ARG A 137 0.90 -4.71 -43.38
CA ARG A 137 0.14 -3.69 -42.63
C ARG A 137 -0.79 -4.32 -41.59
N VAL A 138 -1.49 -5.40 -41.93
CA VAL A 138 -2.34 -6.13 -40.98
C VAL A 138 -1.51 -6.75 -39.86
N LEU A 139 -0.35 -7.31 -40.17
CA LEU A 139 0.57 -7.88 -39.18
C LEU A 139 1.03 -6.83 -38.17
N LEU A 140 1.38 -5.63 -38.64
CA LEU A 140 1.72 -4.50 -37.75
C LEU A 140 0.58 -4.14 -36.80
N LEU A 141 -0.66 -4.08 -37.31
CA LEU A 141 -1.85 -3.82 -36.49
C LEU A 141 -2.13 -4.94 -35.49
N LEU A 142 -1.93 -6.20 -35.90
CA LEU A 142 -2.07 -7.37 -35.02
C LEU A 142 -1.05 -7.35 -33.88
N VAL A 143 0.21 -7.03 -34.17
CA VAL A 143 1.26 -6.91 -33.15
C VAL A 143 0.94 -5.79 -32.17
N LYS A 144 0.47 -4.64 -32.68
CA LYS A 144 0.01 -3.53 -31.82
C LYS A 144 -1.16 -3.96 -30.92
N MET A 145 -2.15 -4.65 -31.48
CA MET A 145 -3.29 -5.17 -30.72
C MET A 145 -2.84 -6.18 -29.65
N ALA A 146 -1.98 -7.13 -30.00
CA ALA A 146 -1.43 -8.12 -29.07
C ALA A 146 -0.65 -7.44 -27.93
N SER A 147 0.14 -6.41 -28.24
CA SER A 147 0.85 -5.62 -27.24
C SER A 147 -0.10 -4.95 -26.25
N LEU A 148 -1.17 -4.35 -26.74
CA LEU A 148 -2.19 -3.73 -25.89
C LEU A 148 -2.92 -4.77 -25.04
N GLN A 149 -3.25 -5.94 -25.60
CA GLN A 149 -3.93 -7.02 -24.89
C GLN A 149 -3.06 -7.61 -23.77
N THR A 150 -1.79 -7.92 -24.03
CA THR A 150 -0.89 -8.45 -23.01
C THR A 150 -0.65 -7.41 -21.90
N SER A 151 -0.44 -6.15 -22.27
CA SER A 151 -0.36 -5.04 -21.30
C SER A 151 -1.65 -4.85 -20.50
N PHE A 152 -2.81 -5.13 -21.09
CA PHE A 152 -4.11 -4.99 -20.42
C PHE A 152 -4.31 -6.05 -19.34
N VAL A 153 -3.94 -7.30 -19.61
CA VAL A 153 -4.03 -8.40 -18.63
C VAL A 153 -3.11 -8.14 -17.43
N THR A 154 -1.86 -7.75 -17.66
CA THR A 154 -0.92 -7.45 -16.57
C THR A 154 -1.38 -6.24 -15.75
N LEU A 155 -1.92 -5.20 -16.41
CA LEU A 155 -2.46 -4.04 -15.71
C LEU A 155 -3.70 -4.37 -14.85
N ASP A 156 -4.58 -5.25 -15.33
CA ASP A 156 -5.77 -5.70 -14.58
C ASP A 156 -5.38 -6.43 -13.29
N GLU A 157 -4.40 -7.34 -13.37
CA GLU A 157 -3.89 -8.07 -12.21
C GLU A 157 -3.31 -7.11 -11.15
N GLU A 158 -2.55 -6.11 -11.58
CA GLU A 158 -1.98 -5.08 -10.71
C GLU A 158 -3.05 -4.19 -10.05
N ILE A 159 -4.11 -3.85 -10.80
CA ILE A 159 -5.27 -3.11 -10.26
C ILE A 159 -6.00 -3.96 -9.21
N LYS A 160 -6.21 -5.25 -9.46
CA LYS A 160 -6.83 -6.18 -8.51
C LYS A 160 -5.97 -6.33 -7.25
N MET A 161 -4.66 -6.50 -7.39
CA MET A 161 -3.73 -6.56 -6.26
C MET A 161 -3.74 -5.28 -5.44
N THR A 162 -3.68 -4.12 -6.08
CA THR A 162 -3.72 -2.82 -5.41
C THR A 162 -5.07 -2.61 -4.70
N SER A 163 -6.19 -2.97 -5.34
CA SER A 163 -7.52 -2.87 -4.75
C SER A 163 -7.67 -3.76 -3.51
N ARG A 164 -7.18 -5.01 -3.57
CA ARG A 164 -7.14 -5.90 -2.40
C ARG A 164 -6.31 -5.32 -1.26
N ARG A 165 -5.15 -4.71 -1.55
CA ARG A 165 -4.31 -4.05 -0.55
C ARG A 165 -4.99 -2.84 0.10
N VAL A 166 -5.66 -2.02 -0.70
CA VAL A 166 -6.44 -0.87 -0.20
C VAL A 166 -7.53 -1.34 0.76
N ASN A 167 -8.28 -2.37 0.39
CA ASN A 167 -9.35 -2.93 1.21
C ASN A 167 -8.81 -3.60 2.49
N ALA A 168 -7.70 -4.33 2.40
CA ALA A 168 -7.05 -4.92 3.57
C ALA A 168 -6.58 -3.86 4.56
N LEU A 169 -6.08 -2.72 4.08
CA LEU A 169 -5.73 -1.59 4.94
C LEU A 169 -6.96 -0.98 5.61
N GLU A 170 -8.02 -0.74 4.84
CA GLU A 170 -9.23 -0.05 5.31
C GLU A 170 -10.04 -0.87 6.31
N TYR A 171 -10.30 -2.15 6.01
CA TYR A 171 -11.24 -2.97 6.79
C TYR A 171 -10.56 -3.91 7.78
N VAL A 172 -9.26 -4.20 7.64
CA VAL A 172 -8.56 -5.17 8.51
C VAL A 172 -7.47 -4.50 9.33
N LEU A 173 -6.50 -3.84 8.70
CA LEU A 173 -5.31 -3.36 9.39
C LEU A 173 -5.58 -2.10 10.23
N ILE A 174 -6.21 -1.07 9.65
CA ILE A 174 -6.50 0.18 10.36
C ILE A 174 -7.39 -0.07 11.58
N PRO A 175 -8.51 -0.82 11.49
CA PRO A 175 -9.35 -1.14 12.65
C PRO A 175 -8.56 -1.91 13.72
N ARG A 176 -7.82 -2.96 13.33
CA ARG A 176 -7.01 -3.75 14.27
C ARG A 176 -5.97 -2.89 15.00
N ILE A 177 -5.32 -1.94 14.32
CA ILE A 177 -4.36 -1.02 14.97
C ILE A 177 -5.09 -0.10 15.94
N ASN A 178 -6.28 0.41 15.59
CA ASN A 178 -7.06 1.28 16.46
C ASN A 178 -7.53 0.54 17.73
N ASP A 179 -7.95 -0.72 17.61
CA ASP A 179 -8.33 -1.57 18.74
C ASP A 179 -7.16 -1.79 19.70
N ILE A 180 -5.97 -2.06 19.16
CA ILE A 180 -4.74 -2.20 19.96
C ILE A 180 -4.39 -0.89 20.66
N ILE A 181 -4.53 0.25 19.98
CA ILE A 181 -4.28 1.56 20.59
C ILE A 181 -5.28 1.84 21.71
N ALA A 182 -6.56 1.49 21.53
CA ALA A 182 -7.58 1.63 22.56
C ALA A 182 -7.25 0.77 23.79
N TYR A 183 -6.90 -0.50 23.57
CA TYR A 183 -6.46 -1.41 24.63
C TYR A 183 -5.26 -0.86 25.42
N ILE A 184 -4.16 -0.47 24.75
CA ILE A 184 -2.97 0.04 25.45
C ILE A 184 -3.28 1.33 26.24
N LYS A 185 -4.17 2.19 25.73
CA LYS A 185 -4.60 3.39 26.46
C LYS A 185 -5.35 3.02 27.73
N THR A 186 -6.32 2.10 27.65
CA THR A 186 -7.10 1.67 28.81
C THR A 186 -6.21 1.04 29.88
N GLU A 187 -5.26 0.20 29.51
CA GLU A 187 -4.30 -0.42 30.45
C GLU A 187 -3.35 0.60 31.10
N LEU A 188 -2.90 1.60 30.34
CA LEU A 188 -2.07 2.69 30.87
C LEU A 188 -2.87 3.58 31.83
N ASP A 189 -4.10 3.93 31.48
CA ASP A 189 -4.99 4.73 32.34
C ASP A 189 -5.31 3.99 33.65
N GLU A 190 -5.47 2.66 33.62
CA GLU A 190 -5.68 1.85 34.82
C GLU A 190 -4.42 1.77 35.68
N SER A 191 -3.26 1.52 35.06
CA SER A 191 -1.97 1.53 35.76
C SER A 191 -1.68 2.89 36.43
N GLU A 192 -1.99 3.99 35.75
CA GLU A 192 -1.85 5.35 36.27
C GLU A 192 -2.84 5.62 37.43
N ARG A 193 -4.06 5.10 37.37
CA ARG A 193 -5.01 5.15 38.49
C ARG A 193 -4.50 4.40 39.70
N GLU A 194 -4.04 3.16 39.53
CA GLU A 194 -3.50 2.35 40.63
C GLU A 194 -2.32 3.05 41.31
N GLU A 195 -1.40 3.60 40.53
CA GLU A 195 -0.26 4.34 41.04
C GLU A 195 -0.69 5.61 41.78
N PHE A 196 -1.67 6.34 41.25
CA PHE A 196 -2.25 7.51 41.92
C PHE A 196 -2.90 7.16 43.26
N PHE A 197 -3.68 6.08 43.33
CA PHE A 197 -4.28 5.60 44.59
C PHE A 197 -3.21 5.17 45.60
N ARG A 198 -2.15 4.51 45.15
CA ARG A 198 -1.01 4.11 46.01
C ARG A 198 -0.32 5.33 46.60
N VAL A 199 0.02 6.32 45.78
CA VAL A 199 0.66 7.57 46.24
C VAL A 199 -0.26 8.32 47.20
N LYS A 200 -1.56 8.43 46.89
CA LYS A 200 -2.54 9.07 47.76
C LYS A 200 -2.60 8.42 49.14
N LYS A 201 -2.68 7.09 49.22
CA LYS A 201 -2.67 6.38 50.52
C LYS A 201 -1.38 6.63 51.31
N VAL A 202 -0.23 6.66 50.66
CA VAL A 202 1.06 6.94 51.33
C VAL A 202 1.07 8.36 51.89
N VAL A 203 0.62 9.35 51.12
CA VAL A 203 0.51 10.75 51.56
C VAL A 203 -0.48 10.88 52.71
N ASP A 204 -1.65 10.24 52.63
CA ASP A 204 -2.68 10.26 53.67
C ASP A 204 -2.16 9.61 54.96
N ASN A 205 -1.45 8.49 54.87
CA ASN A 205 -0.83 7.84 56.02
C ASN A 205 0.29 8.71 56.63
N LYS A 206 1.09 9.40 55.81
CA LYS A 206 2.13 10.32 56.27
C LYS A 206 1.52 11.55 56.98
N LYS A 207 0.42 12.09 56.46
CA LYS A 207 -0.36 13.16 57.11
C LYS A 207 -0.96 12.72 58.44
N LYS A 208 -1.54 11.51 58.50
CA LYS A 208 -2.07 10.95 59.75
C LYS A 208 -0.99 10.77 60.81
N LYS A 209 0.19 10.24 60.44
CA LYS A 209 1.35 10.16 61.34
C LYS A 209 1.80 11.53 61.84
N ALA A 210 1.95 12.52 60.94
CA ALA A 210 2.33 13.87 61.33
C ALA A 210 1.29 14.54 62.26
N GLN A 211 -0.01 14.27 62.08
CA GLN A 211 -1.06 14.75 62.98
C GLN A 211 -1.03 14.06 64.35
N LEU A 212 -0.75 12.75 64.40
CA LEU A 212 -0.57 12.02 65.65
C LEU A 212 0.67 12.52 66.41
N GLU A 213 1.81 12.69 65.73
CA GLU A 213 3.04 13.24 66.31
C GLU A 213 2.85 14.67 66.83
N ARG A 214 2.11 15.52 66.10
CA ARG A 214 1.74 16.87 66.60
C ARG A 214 0.84 16.83 67.82
N LYS A 215 -0.11 15.89 67.88
CA LYS A 215 -0.97 15.69 69.06
C LYS A 215 -0.16 15.19 70.25
N GLU A 216 0.77 14.26 70.05
CA GLU A 216 1.68 13.77 71.09
C GLU A 216 2.67 14.84 71.57
N GLN A 217 3.14 15.71 70.67
CA GLN A 217 3.96 16.87 71.04
C GLN A 217 3.15 17.90 71.84
N GLY A 218 1.92 18.23 71.41
CA GLY A 218 1.02 19.10 72.18
C GLY A 218 0.72 18.53 73.58
N LEU A 219 0.43 17.24 73.69
CA LEU A 219 0.24 16.55 74.98
C LEU A 219 1.50 16.56 75.86
N ARG A 220 2.70 16.47 75.27
CA ARG A 220 3.97 16.58 75.99
C ARG A 220 4.28 18.00 76.44
N ASP A 221 3.93 18.99 75.63
CA ASP A 221 4.11 20.41 75.95
C ASP A 221 3.08 20.87 77.01
N ASP A 222 1.84 20.37 76.94
CA ASP A 222 0.81 20.57 77.97
C ASP A 222 1.19 19.89 79.30
N ALA A 223 1.76 18.68 79.26
CA ALA A 223 2.28 18.00 80.45
C ALA A 223 3.48 18.75 81.07
N LYS A 224 4.35 19.34 80.24
CA LYS A 224 5.44 20.21 80.71
C LYS A 224 4.91 21.52 81.29
N ALA A 225 3.91 22.15 80.67
CA ALA A 225 3.26 23.35 81.18
C ALA A 225 2.53 23.09 82.51
N ALA A 226 1.86 21.94 82.65
CA ALA A 226 1.25 21.50 83.91
C ALA A 226 2.30 21.23 85.01
N SER A 227 3.46 20.65 84.66
CA SER A 227 4.58 20.48 85.62
C SER A 227 5.25 21.80 86.01
N ALA A 228 5.28 22.78 85.11
CA ALA A 228 5.78 24.13 85.39
C ALA A 228 4.80 24.94 86.26
N ALA A 229 3.48 24.80 86.05
CA ALA A 229 2.45 25.40 86.89
C ALA A 229 2.41 24.77 88.30
N ALA A 230 2.65 23.45 88.41
CA ALA A 230 2.80 22.78 89.71
C ALA A 230 4.04 23.24 90.48
N ASN A 231 5.15 23.56 89.78
CA ASN A 231 6.35 24.12 90.42
C ASN A 231 6.20 25.61 90.80
N ALA A 232 5.35 26.39 90.12
CA ALA A 232 5.06 27.77 90.49
C ALA A 232 4.17 27.88 91.74
N GLY A 233 3.25 26.93 91.96
CA GLY A 233 2.36 26.91 93.14
C GLY A 233 3.03 26.50 94.45
N VAL A 234 4.27 25.99 94.42
CA VAL A 234 5.01 25.54 95.63
C VAL A 234 5.92 26.66 96.20
N ILE A 235 6.11 27.77 95.48
CA ILE A 235 7.03 28.85 95.89
C ILE A 235 6.34 29.93 96.76
N GLU A 236 5.02 30.02 96.77
CA GLU A 236 4.29 31.08 97.50
C GLU A 236 3.92 30.77 98.97
N GLN A 237 4.33 29.63 99.54
CA GLN A 237 3.91 29.22 100.91
C GLN A 237 5.03 28.86 101.90
N ARG A 238 6.27 29.31 101.73
CA ARG A 238 7.30 29.14 102.77
C ARG A 238 7.91 30.46 103.25
N ASP A 239 7.36 30.88 104.38
CA ASP A 239 8.02 31.43 105.56
C ASP A 239 8.54 32.88 105.49
N ALA A 240 7.62 33.81 105.82
CA ALA A 240 7.96 34.96 106.66
C ALA A 240 7.70 34.60 108.13
N ASP A 241 8.77 34.68 108.92
CA ASP A 241 8.88 34.81 110.38
C ASP A 241 8.33 33.70 111.31
N VAL A 242 9.20 33.15 112.17
CA VAL A 242 9.20 33.41 113.63
C VAL A 242 10.60 33.17 114.24
N ILE A 243 10.98 34.15 115.04
CA ILE A 243 12.16 34.29 115.90
C ILE A 243 11.86 33.62 117.26
N PHE A 244 12.77 32.76 117.73
CA PHE A 244 13.40 32.67 119.08
C PHE A 244 13.95 31.26 119.31
#